data_AF-A0A8J6HZU7-F1
#
_entry.id   AF-A0A8J6HZU7-F1
#
_cell.length_a   1.000
_cell.length_b   1.000
_cell.length_c   1.000
_cell.angle_alpha   90.00
_cell.angle_beta   90.00
_cell.angle_gamma   90.00
#
_symmetry.space_group_name_H-M   'P 1'
#
loop_
_entity.id
_entity.type
_entity.pdbx_description
1 polymer ?
#
loop_
_entity_poly.entity_id
_entity_poly.type
_entity_poly.pdbx_seq_one_letter_code
_entity_poly.pdbx_strand_id
1 'polypeptide(L)'
;MFVQLLSQRVGAARFTAAEYYVQKANQLLWQHMHKYSLENLEEGVERLRNGSLDVLIADTPVLDYYRATDHGCKLQKFGDTINEDTYAIGMTKGFPLKVSRFGVD
;
A
#
# COMPACT_ATOMS: atom_id res chain seq x y z
N MET A 1 2.09 -3.53 17.82
CA MET A 1 1.67 -3.54 16.41
C MET A 1 2.64 -4.35 15.53
N PHE A 2 3.89 -3.92 15.31
CA PHE A 2 4.80 -4.61 14.37
C PHE A 2 5.18 -6.06 14.72
N VAL A 3 5.34 -6.42 16.01
CA VAL A 3 5.67 -7.80 16.41
C VAL A 3 4.55 -8.78 16.05
N GLN A 4 3.28 -8.35 16.12
CA GLN A 4 2.13 -9.17 15.74
C GLN A 4 2.05 -9.38 14.23
N LEU A 5 2.56 -8.44 13.42
CA LEU A 5 2.60 -8.59 11.96
C LEU A 5 3.58 -9.68 11.51
N LEU A 6 4.63 -9.97 12.29
CA LEU A 6 5.59 -11.04 11.95
C LEU A 6 4.99 -12.45 12.06
N SER A 7 3.82 -12.61 12.71
CA SER A 7 3.10 -13.88 12.75
C SER A 7 2.03 -14.01 11.65
N GLN A 8 1.86 -12.99 10.81
CA GLN A 8 0.84 -12.95 9.75
C GLN A 8 1.51 -13.10 8.37
N ARG A 9 0.74 -13.51 7.36
CA ARG A 9 1.15 -13.46 5.95
C ARG A 9 0.97 -12.03 5.45
N VAL A 10 1.99 -11.21 5.66
CA VAL A 10 1.99 -9.77 5.34
C VAL A 10 2.75 -9.54 4.04
N GLY A 11 2.18 -8.75 3.12
CA GLY A 11 2.81 -8.40 1.85
C GLY A 11 2.56 -6.96 1.43
N ALA A 12 3.41 -6.48 0.53
CA ALA A 12 3.20 -5.28 -0.27
C ALA A 12 3.67 -5.60 -1.69
N ALA A 13 3.12 -4.87 -2.68
CA ALA A 13 3.61 -4.97 -4.05
C ALA A 13 5.08 -4.53 -4.11
N ARG A 14 5.92 -5.35 -4.76
CA ARG A 14 7.35 -5.09 -4.90
C ARG A 14 7.62 -3.80 -5.69
N PHE A 15 8.71 -3.13 -5.37
CA PHE A 15 9.17 -1.89 -6.02
C PHE A 15 8.15 -0.73 -5.91
N THR A 16 7.33 -0.72 -4.87
CA THR A 16 6.37 0.36 -4.59
C THR A 16 6.82 1.24 -3.43
N ALA A 17 6.22 2.43 -3.32
CA ALA A 17 6.42 3.32 -2.17
C ALA A 17 6.06 2.63 -0.84
N ALA A 18 4.98 1.85 -0.82
CA ALA A 18 4.56 1.10 0.37
C ALA A 18 5.67 0.14 0.86
N GLU A 19 6.28 -0.64 -0.04
CA GLU A 19 7.41 -1.52 0.33
C GLU A 19 8.58 -0.71 0.89
N TYR A 20 8.95 0.38 0.22
CA TYR A 20 10.02 1.28 0.64
C TYR A 20 9.78 1.86 2.04
N TYR A 21 8.56 2.31 2.35
CA TYR A 21 8.25 2.86 3.66
C TYR A 21 8.27 1.81 4.76
N VAL A 22 7.83 0.58 4.47
CA VAL A 22 7.98 -0.51 5.43
C VAL A 22 9.46 -0.81 5.69
N GLN A 23 10.30 -0.84 4.65
CA GLN A 23 11.75 -1.00 4.80
C GLN A 23 12.34 0.09 5.72
N LYS A 24 11.98 1.36 5.50
CA LYS A 24 12.46 2.47 6.32
C LYS A 24 11.98 2.44 7.76
N ALA A 25 10.73 2.04 8.00
CA ALA A 25 10.15 2.02 9.33
C ALA A 25 10.55 0.76 10.12
N ASN A 26 10.65 -0.40 9.47
CA ASN A 26 10.88 -1.68 10.12
C ASN A 26 11.53 -2.70 9.16
N GLN A 27 12.86 -2.79 9.22
CA GLN A 27 13.65 -3.72 8.41
C GLN A 27 13.25 -5.18 8.62
N LEU A 28 12.88 -5.58 9.84
CA LEU A 28 12.51 -6.97 10.15
C LEU A 28 11.17 -7.34 9.51
N LEU A 29 10.18 -6.45 9.54
CA LEU A 29 8.92 -6.65 8.84
C LEU A 29 9.13 -6.71 7.32
N TRP A 30 9.94 -5.80 6.77
CA TRP A 30 10.27 -5.80 5.34
C TRP A 30 10.91 -7.12 4.89
N GLN A 31 11.87 -7.65 5.66
CA GLN A 31 12.46 -8.97 5.40
C GLN A 31 11.43 -10.09 5.51
N HIS A 32 10.51 -10.02 6.49
CA HIS A 32 9.43 -11.00 6.62
C HIS A 32 8.49 -11.01 5.41
N MET A 33 8.17 -9.83 4.86
CA MET A 33 7.30 -9.69 3.68
C MET A 33 7.86 -10.35 2.43
N HIS A 34 9.18 -10.60 2.33
CA HIS A 34 9.77 -11.26 1.14
C HIS A 34 9.18 -12.64 0.88
N LYS A 35 8.74 -13.35 1.94
CA LYS A 35 8.08 -14.66 1.83
C LYS A 35 6.70 -14.58 1.15
N TYR A 36 6.12 -13.39 1.13
CA TYR A 36 4.78 -13.10 0.62
C TYR A 36 4.82 -11.98 -0.41
N SER A 37 5.95 -11.84 -1.13
CA SER A 37 6.13 -10.83 -2.17
C SER A 37 4.98 -10.90 -3.19
N LEU A 38 4.55 -9.72 -3.64
CA LEU A 38 3.45 -9.54 -4.57
C LEU A 38 3.98 -8.83 -5.81
N GLU A 39 3.58 -9.28 -6.98
CA GLU A 39 3.96 -8.68 -8.26
C GLU A 39 3.30 -7.32 -8.47
N ASN A 40 2.05 -7.19 -8.03
CA ASN A 40 1.24 -5.98 -8.10
C ASN A 40 0.18 -5.96 -6.99
N LEU A 41 -0.59 -4.88 -6.94
CA LEU A 41 -1.57 -4.67 -5.89
C LEU A 41 -2.80 -5.57 -6.06
N GLU A 42 -3.22 -5.80 -7.31
CA GLU A 42 -4.36 -6.63 -7.66
C GLU A 42 -4.18 -8.07 -7.15
N GLU A 43 -2.98 -8.64 -7.30
CA GLU A 43 -2.61 -9.94 -6.72
C GLU A 43 -2.80 -9.94 -5.20
N GLY A 44 -2.34 -8.88 -4.53
CA GLY A 44 -2.51 -8.72 -3.08
C GLY A 44 -3.97 -8.74 -2.64
N VAL A 45 -4.83 -8.01 -3.35
CA VAL A 45 -6.28 -7.95 -3.08
C VAL A 45 -6.93 -9.31 -3.29
N GLU A 46 -6.59 -10.02 -4.37
CA GLU A 46 -7.10 -11.37 -4.63
C GLU A 46 -6.69 -12.34 -3.52
N ARG A 47 -5.43 -12.26 -3.08
CA ARG A 47 -4.89 -13.10 -2.01
C ARG A 47 -5.50 -12.80 -0.64
N LEU A 48 -5.89 -11.55 -0.37
CA LEU A 48 -6.71 -11.22 0.80
C LEU A 48 -8.09 -11.90 0.72
N ARG A 49 -8.78 -11.77 -0.42
CA ARG A 49 -10.15 -12.31 -0.61
C ARG A 49 -10.21 -13.83 -0.49
N ASN A 50 -9.16 -14.53 -0.92
CA ASN A 50 -9.07 -15.98 -0.86
C ASN A 50 -8.37 -16.51 0.41
N GLY A 51 -7.86 -15.62 1.26
CA GLY A 51 -7.23 -15.98 2.53
C GLY A 51 -5.85 -16.62 2.39
N SER A 52 -5.14 -16.42 1.28
CA SER A 52 -3.73 -16.79 1.12
C SER A 52 -2.75 -15.68 1.54
N LEU A 53 -3.27 -14.48 1.81
CA LEU A 53 -2.60 -13.35 2.45
C LEU A 53 -3.49 -12.85 3.61
N ASP A 54 -2.88 -12.46 4.72
CA ASP A 54 -3.62 -11.95 5.89
C ASP A 54 -3.64 -10.42 5.93
N VAL A 55 -2.56 -9.79 5.48
CA VAL A 55 -2.38 -8.33 5.52
C VAL A 55 -1.72 -7.84 4.24
N LEU A 56 -2.34 -6.81 3.64
CA LEU A 56 -1.79 -6.09 2.50
C LEU A 56 -1.44 -4.67 2.94
N ILE A 57 -0.20 -4.25 2.70
CA ILE A 57 0.26 -2.88 2.93
C ILE A 57 0.34 -2.18 1.56
N ALA A 58 -0.43 -1.10 1.42
CA ALA A 58 -0.50 -0.29 0.21
C ALA A 58 -1.03 1.12 0.52
N ASP A 59 -1.12 1.96 -0.50
CA ASP A 59 -1.62 3.33 -0.40
C ASP A 59 -3.07 3.37 0.08
N THR A 60 -3.35 4.26 1.05
CA THR A 60 -4.68 4.39 1.66
C THR A 60 -5.81 4.66 0.64
N PRO A 61 -5.68 5.60 -0.31
CA PRO A 61 -6.74 5.86 -1.29
C PRO A 61 -7.06 4.64 -2.17
N VAL A 62 -6.04 3.85 -2.53
CA VAL A 62 -6.25 2.66 -3.37
C VAL A 62 -6.91 1.53 -2.56
N LEU A 63 -6.50 1.34 -1.31
CA LEU A 63 -7.17 0.40 -0.41
C LEU A 63 -8.63 0.78 -0.16
N ASP A 64 -8.93 2.08 -0.04
CA ASP A 64 -10.31 2.56 0.12
C ASP A 64 -11.15 2.31 -1.15
N TYR A 65 -10.58 2.42 -2.35
CA TYR A 65 -11.24 2.02 -3.61
C TYR A 65 -11.61 0.53 -3.61
N TYR A 66 -10.65 -0.37 -3.33
CA TYR A 66 -10.93 -1.81 -3.33
C TYR A 66 -11.93 -2.20 -2.26
N ARG A 67 -11.89 -1.58 -1.08
CA ARG A 67 -12.88 -1.79 -0.01
C ARG A 67 -14.27 -1.31 -0.43
N ALA A 68 -14.38 -0.12 -1.02
CA ALA A 68 -15.67 0.44 -1.42
C ALA A 68 -16.32 -0.33 -2.58
N THR A 69 -15.52 -1.02 -3.40
CA THR A 69 -15.97 -1.82 -4.54
C THR A 69 -15.98 -3.32 -4.27
N ASP A 70 -15.77 -3.73 -3.02
CA ASP A 70 -15.77 -5.14 -2.65
C ASP A 70 -17.19 -5.69 -2.48
N HIS A 71 -17.73 -6.28 -3.55
CA HIS A 71 -19.07 -6.90 -3.52
C HIS A 71 -19.23 -8.01 -2.47
N GLY A 72 -18.11 -8.60 -2.02
CA GLY A 72 -18.11 -9.64 -0.99
C GLY A 72 -18.11 -9.12 0.45
N CYS A 73 -17.94 -7.81 0.68
CA CYS A 73 -17.77 -7.20 2.01
C CYS A 73 -16.72 -7.91 2.89
N LYS A 74 -15.64 -8.44 2.28
CA LYS A 74 -14.56 -9.19 2.93
C LYS A 74 -13.36 -8.31 3.27
N LEU A 75 -13.22 -7.15 2.63
CA LEU A 75 -12.07 -6.26 2.81
C LEU A 75 -12.34 -5.22 3.90
N GLN A 76 -11.37 -5.06 4.81
CA GLN A 76 -11.41 -4.06 5.87
C GLN A 76 -10.04 -3.39 6.03
N LYS A 77 -10.04 -2.07 6.25
CA LYS A 77 -8.85 -1.32 6.65
C LYS A 77 -8.67 -1.41 8.16
N PHE A 78 -7.45 -1.64 8.64
CA PHE A 78 -7.12 -1.68 10.06
C PHE A 78 -5.77 -1.02 10.34
N GLY A 79 -5.60 -0.52 11.57
CA GLY A 79 -4.37 0.12 12.03
C GLY A 79 -4.21 1.57 11.60
N ASP A 80 -3.19 2.22 12.18
CA ASP A 80 -2.78 3.58 11.83
C ASP A 80 -1.96 3.60 10.53
N THR A 81 -1.89 4.76 9.89
CA THR A 81 -1.06 4.97 8.69
C THR A 81 0.42 4.81 9.01
N ILE A 82 1.13 3.99 8.23
CA ILE A 82 2.59 3.81 8.36
C ILE A 82 3.33 5.08 7.92
N ASN A 83 2.80 5.76 6.91
CA ASN A 83 3.28 7.06 6.42
C ASN A 83 2.08 7.83 5.81
N GLU A 84 2.15 9.16 5.82
CA GLU A 84 1.20 10.05 5.16
C GLU A 84 1.79 10.50 3.82
N ASP A 85 1.30 9.92 2.73
CA ASP A 85 1.67 10.29 1.36
C ASP A 85 0.45 10.77 0.57
N THR A 86 0.68 11.70 -0.36
CA THR A 86 -0.36 12.27 -1.23
C THR A 86 0.04 12.15 -2.69
N TYR A 87 -0.94 11.97 -3.58
CA TYR A 87 -0.67 11.99 -5.02
C TYR A 87 -0.25 13.37 -5.51
N ALA A 88 0.70 13.37 -6.45
CA ALA A 88 1.21 14.57 -7.06
C ALA A 88 1.48 14.35 -8.55
N ILE A 89 1.61 15.45 -9.30
CA ILE A 89 1.97 15.44 -10.71
C ILE A 89 3.50 15.57 -10.82
N GLY A 90 4.15 14.55 -11.38
CA GLY A 90 5.58 14.60 -11.70
C GLY A 90 5.83 15.37 -12.99
N MET A 91 6.85 16.23 -13.00
CA MET A 91 7.30 16.96 -14.19
C MET A 91 8.81 16.83 -14.35
N THR A 92 9.32 16.95 -15.59
CA THR A 92 10.77 17.01 -15.81
C THR A 92 11.33 18.32 -15.26
N LYS A 93 12.58 18.30 -14.81
CA LYS A 93 13.25 19.53 -14.38
C LYS A 93 13.32 20.52 -15.54
N GLY A 94 12.82 21.74 -15.33
CA GLY A 94 12.77 22.78 -16.36
C GLY A 94 11.52 22.72 -17.25
N PHE A 95 10.55 21.87 -16.94
CA PHE A 95 9.30 21.80 -17.69
C PHE A 95 8.56 23.16 -17.67
N PRO A 96 8.04 23.64 -18.82
CA PRO A 96 7.51 25.01 -18.95
C PRO A 96 6.12 25.20 -18.33
N LEU A 97 5.48 24.15 -17.81
CA LEU A 97 4.21 24.26 -17.12
C LEU A 97 4.41 24.91 -15.75
N LYS A 98 4.02 26.18 -15.65
CA LYS A 98 4.12 27.01 -14.43
C LYS A 98 2.82 27.09 -13.64
N VAL A 99 1.87 26.17 -13.88
CA VAL A 99 0.53 26.29 -13.31
C VAL A 99 0.57 26.09 -11.80
N SER A 100 0.25 27.17 -11.11
CA SER A 100 -0.08 27.23 -9.69
C SER A 100 -1.51 26.73 -9.50
N ARG A 101 -1.64 25.59 -8.82
CA ARG A 101 -2.89 25.00 -8.26
C ARG A 101 -3.79 24.27 -9.27
N PHE A 102 -3.78 22.94 -9.17
CA PHE A 102 -5.03 22.19 -9.24
C PHE A 102 -5.66 22.28 -7.85
N GLY A 103 -6.40 23.37 -7.60
CA GLY A 103 -7.24 23.47 -6.41
C GLY A 103 -8.36 22.44 -6.53
N VAL A 104 -8.39 21.49 -5.61
CA VAL A 104 -9.64 20.83 -5.24
C VAL A 104 -10.17 21.70 -4.11
N ASP A 105 -11.18 22.50 -4.42
CA ASP A 105 -11.97 23.19 -3.40
C ASP A 105 -12.75 22.16 -2.55
#